data_AF-A0A367ZS53-F1
#
_entry.id   AF-A0A367ZS53-F1
#
_cell.length_a   1.000
_cell.length_b   1.000
_cell.length_c   1.000
_cell.angle_alpha   90.00
_cell.angle_beta   90.00
_cell.angle_gamma   90.00
#
_symmetry.space_group_name_H-M   'P 1'
#
loop_
_entity.id
_entity.type
_entity.pdbx_description
1 polymer ?
#
loop_
_entity_poly.entity_id
_entity_poly.type
_entity_poly.pdbx_seq_one_letter_code
_entity_poly.pdbx_strand_id
1 'polypeptide(L)'
;MLFFKRTLPLIITFCSGVIMILAFFSGPGLPTLKMLDKEAPEWIRITMIFAMVLGGISLLHINLTKISRRVDGWGYNVVLVVGFVLMATLGFFSGFEGSESRLTAGNQLWTYEEAVQKWHYVTVKSVNMEKAEVEDHTTGQKRQVEFIGSVTIIDDQGKEQTVQPNKLKGSGIAWLMAFQQMLFHGVFKAAQATMFSLLAFFVASASFRAFRIKSKEAALLMGAAFIVMLGNVPVGNLLTSLLDKIWLGFIDFPALKEWIMMYPSSAAQSAILIGAALGYISASLKIILGVERSYLGGGES
;
A
#
# COMPACT_ATOMS: atom_id res chain seq x y z
N MET A 1 39.43 5.14 9.97
CA MET A 1 38.79 5.62 11.21
C MET A 1 37.35 5.11 11.27
N LEU A 2 37.06 4.12 12.12
CA LEU A 2 35.73 3.51 12.25
C LEU A 2 34.63 4.52 12.66
N PHE A 3 35.00 5.57 13.40
CA PHE A 3 34.09 6.59 13.94
C PHE A 3 33.26 7.28 12.85
N PHE A 4 33.92 7.82 11.81
CA PHE A 4 33.25 8.57 10.74
C PHE A 4 32.40 7.69 9.82
N LYS A 5 32.76 6.41 9.64
CA LYS A 5 32.03 5.50 8.74
C LYS A 5 30.87 4.76 9.42
N ARG A 6 30.86 4.66 10.76
CA ARG A 6 29.92 3.78 11.48
C ARG A 6 29.19 4.48 12.62
N THR A 7 29.91 5.22 13.45
CA THR A 7 29.35 5.87 14.64
C THR A 7 28.58 7.15 14.27
N LEU A 8 29.10 7.92 13.32
CA LEU A 8 28.48 9.18 12.89
C LEU A 8 27.10 8.97 12.25
N PRO A 9 26.89 8.06 11.29
CA PRO A 9 25.55 7.80 10.75
C PRO A 9 24.55 7.33 11.81
N LEU A 10 25.01 6.50 12.76
CA LEU A 10 24.16 5.90 13.78
C LEU A 10 23.70 6.95 14.81
N ILE A 11 24.59 7.88 15.19
CA ILE A 11 24.24 9.05 16.03
C ILE A 11 23.22 9.93 15.30
N ILE A 12 23.42 10.19 14.00
CA ILE A 12 22.48 11.00 13.21
C ILE A 12 21.09 10.35 13.19
N THR A 13 21.00 9.04 12.97
CA THR A 13 19.70 8.34 13.00
C THR A 13 19.05 8.35 14.39
N PHE A 14 19.85 8.22 15.45
CA PHE A 14 19.35 8.27 16.82
C PHE A 14 18.80 9.65 17.18
N CYS A 15 19.59 10.71 16.92
CA CYS A 15 19.16 12.09 17.14
C CYS A 15 17.93 12.43 16.30
N SER A 16 17.90 12.04 15.03
CA SER A 16 16.75 12.24 14.15
C SER A 16 15.48 11.55 14.68
N GLY A 17 15.58 10.31 15.14
CA GLY A 17 14.46 9.59 15.76
C GLY A 17 13.94 10.24 17.05
N VAL A 18 14.85 10.68 17.92
CA VAL A 18 14.48 11.40 19.17
C VAL A 18 13.80 12.73 18.85
N ILE A 19 14.32 13.50 17.90
CA ILE A 19 13.72 14.77 17.45
C ILE A 19 12.30 14.52 16.91
N MET A 20 12.09 13.44 16.15
CA MET A 20 10.78 13.11 15.58
C MET A 20 9.76 12.72 16.66
N ILE A 21 10.18 11.97 17.69
CA ILE A 21 9.33 11.68 18.85
C ILE A 21 8.95 12.98 19.58
N LEU A 22 9.93 13.86 19.83
CA LEU A 22 9.66 15.14 20.50
C LEU A 22 8.73 16.04 19.67
N ALA A 23 8.92 16.08 18.34
CA ALA A 23 8.06 16.84 17.42
C ALA A 23 6.62 16.32 17.43
N PHE A 24 6.43 15.00 17.47
CA PHE A 24 5.09 14.38 17.53
C PHE A 24 4.34 14.74 18.82
N PHE A 25 5.04 14.78 19.95
CA PHE A 25 4.44 15.05 21.27
C PHE A 25 4.44 16.53 21.69
N SER A 26 5.07 17.46 20.94
CA SER A 26 5.29 18.85 21.38
C SER A 26 4.03 19.74 21.46
N GLY A 27 2.86 19.24 21.06
CA GLY A 27 1.61 20.02 21.10
C GLY A 27 1.66 21.35 20.32
N PRO A 28 0.64 22.23 20.43
CA PRO A 28 0.63 23.53 19.75
C PRO A 28 1.61 24.57 20.30
N GLY A 29 2.20 24.34 21.49
CA GLY A 29 2.99 25.33 22.22
C GLY A 29 4.39 25.63 21.66
N LEU A 30 4.91 24.76 20.79
CA LEU A 30 6.20 24.93 20.11
C LEU A 30 6.03 24.89 18.59
N PRO A 31 5.86 26.06 17.92
CA PRO A 31 5.60 26.13 16.49
C PRO A 31 6.72 25.51 15.64
N THR A 32 7.98 25.66 16.05
CA THR A 32 9.16 25.18 15.31
C THR A 32 9.27 23.65 15.27
N LEU A 33 8.94 22.96 16.36
CA LEU A 33 8.94 21.49 16.40
C LEU A 33 7.75 20.91 15.62
N LYS A 34 6.63 21.62 15.59
CA LYS A 34 5.44 21.21 14.83
C LYS A 34 5.60 21.39 13.31
N MET A 35 6.52 22.24 12.84
CA MET A 35 6.88 22.35 11.42
C MET A 35 7.58 21.08 10.91
N LEU A 36 8.35 20.40 11.77
CA LEU A 36 9.01 19.13 11.43
C LEU A 36 8.02 17.99 11.14
N ASP A 37 6.84 18.01 11.74
CA ASP A 37 5.75 17.05 11.47
C ASP A 37 5.23 17.18 10.03
N LYS A 38 5.30 18.37 9.44
CA LYS A 38 4.90 18.61 8.05
C LYS A 38 6.01 18.32 7.04
N GLU A 39 7.26 18.59 7.39
CA GLU A 39 8.39 18.39 6.47
C GLU A 39 8.95 16.97 6.46
N ALA A 40 8.96 16.26 7.61
CA ALA A 40 9.47 14.89 7.68
C ALA A 40 8.77 13.89 6.71
N PRO A 41 7.44 13.96 6.47
CA PRO A 41 6.77 13.14 5.47
C PRO A 41 7.25 13.37 4.03
N GLU A 42 7.73 14.58 3.68
CA GLU A 42 8.26 14.86 2.34
C GLU A 42 9.59 14.13 2.12
N TRP A 43 10.48 14.12 3.11
CA TRP A 43 11.72 13.35 3.07
C TRP A 43 11.44 11.86 2.91
N ILE A 44 10.43 11.32 3.61
CA ILE A 44 9.99 9.93 3.42
C ILE A 44 9.55 9.70 1.98
N ARG A 45 8.73 10.60 1.40
CA ARG A 45 8.29 10.49 0.00
C ARG A 45 9.48 10.41 -0.96
N ILE A 46 10.49 11.26 -0.78
CA ILE A 46 11.71 11.24 -1.60
C ILE A 46 12.42 9.89 -1.47
N THR A 47 12.62 9.39 -0.24
CA THR A 47 13.27 8.09 -0.03
C THR A 47 12.49 6.93 -0.64
N MET A 48 11.15 6.97 -0.59
CA MET A 48 10.29 5.92 -1.14
C MET A 48 10.40 5.83 -2.67
N ILE A 49 10.58 6.95 -3.37
CA ILE A 49 10.83 6.96 -4.82
C ILE A 49 12.15 6.25 -5.13
N PHE A 50 13.23 6.58 -4.41
CA PHE A 50 14.51 5.89 -4.57
C PHE A 50 14.42 4.40 -4.21
N ALA A 51 13.73 4.07 -3.12
CA ALA A 51 13.52 2.69 -2.69
C ALA A 51 12.75 1.87 -3.73
N MET A 52 11.73 2.47 -4.35
CA MET A 52 10.97 1.84 -5.43
C MET A 52 11.84 1.52 -6.64
N VAL A 53 12.72 2.47 -7.03
CA VAL A 53 13.68 2.27 -8.13
C VAL A 53 14.69 1.18 -7.78
N LEU A 54 15.30 1.25 -6.59
CA LEU A 54 16.25 0.23 -6.10
C LEU A 54 15.61 -1.16 -6.02
N GLY A 55 14.35 -1.24 -5.57
CA GLY A 55 13.58 -2.47 -5.51
C GLY A 55 13.38 -3.08 -6.90
N GLY A 56 12.99 -2.26 -7.89
CA GLY A 56 12.86 -2.68 -9.28
C GLY A 56 14.19 -3.15 -9.89
N ILE A 57 15.26 -2.39 -9.69
CA ILE A 57 16.61 -2.74 -10.17
C ILE A 57 17.10 -4.03 -9.52
N SER A 58 16.91 -4.20 -8.20
CA SER A 58 17.32 -5.40 -7.46
C SER A 58 16.60 -6.64 -7.99
N LEU A 59 15.28 -6.55 -8.16
CA LEU A 59 14.47 -7.63 -8.72
C LEU A 59 14.94 -8.00 -10.13
N LEU A 60 15.15 -7.02 -11.01
CA LEU A 60 15.68 -7.28 -12.35
C LEU A 60 17.07 -7.88 -12.31
N HIS A 61 18.00 -7.30 -11.54
CA HIS A 61 19.39 -7.75 -11.47
C HIS A 61 19.50 -9.21 -11.01
N ILE A 62 18.82 -9.58 -9.93
CA ILE A 62 18.84 -10.95 -9.39
C ILE A 62 18.25 -11.93 -10.41
N ASN A 63 17.08 -11.61 -10.98
CA ASN A 63 16.39 -12.53 -11.88
C ASN A 63 17.07 -12.63 -13.25
N LEU A 64 17.59 -11.54 -13.81
CA LEU A 64 18.39 -11.55 -15.04
C LEU A 64 19.70 -12.33 -14.87
N THR A 65 20.36 -12.20 -13.72
CA THR A 65 21.57 -13.00 -13.41
C THR A 65 21.23 -14.49 -13.34
N LYS A 66 20.10 -14.86 -12.73
CA LYS A 66 19.62 -16.25 -12.72
C LYS A 66 19.29 -16.77 -14.12
N ILE A 67 18.69 -15.95 -14.98
CA ILE A 67 18.39 -16.31 -16.38
C ILE A 67 19.69 -16.52 -17.17
N SER A 68 20.62 -15.59 -17.07
CA SER A 68 21.92 -15.64 -17.77
C SER A 68 22.75 -16.85 -17.33
N ARG A 69 22.76 -17.15 -16.02
CA ARG A 69 23.46 -18.31 -15.44
C ARG A 69 22.70 -19.63 -15.59
N ARG A 70 21.50 -19.63 -16.19
CA ARG A 70 20.66 -20.83 -16.39
C ARG A 70 20.48 -21.69 -15.13
N VAL A 71 20.34 -21.04 -13.97
CA VAL A 71 20.09 -21.79 -12.71
C VAL A 71 18.77 -22.56 -12.78
N ASP A 72 18.63 -23.60 -11.96
CA ASP A 72 17.43 -24.42 -11.92
C ASP A 72 16.17 -23.55 -11.73
N GLY A 73 15.17 -23.78 -12.58
CA GLY A 73 13.95 -22.95 -12.62
C GLY A 73 14.11 -21.60 -13.33
N TRP A 74 15.16 -21.38 -14.15
CA TRP A 74 15.36 -20.12 -14.88
C TRP A 74 14.15 -19.66 -15.70
N GLY A 75 13.33 -20.59 -16.20
CA GLY A 75 12.12 -20.29 -16.95
C GLY A 75 11.12 -19.43 -16.17
N TYR A 76 10.96 -19.67 -14.86
CA TYR A 76 10.07 -18.86 -14.01
C TYR A 76 10.57 -17.42 -13.86
N ASN A 77 11.89 -17.24 -13.80
CA ASN A 77 12.49 -15.91 -13.71
C ASN A 77 12.27 -15.12 -15.01
N VAL A 78 12.24 -15.78 -16.17
CA VAL A 78 11.89 -15.12 -17.45
C VAL A 78 10.46 -14.61 -17.42
N VAL A 79 9.51 -15.45 -17.00
CA VAL A 79 8.09 -15.06 -16.88
C VAL A 79 7.95 -13.86 -15.93
N LEU A 80 8.65 -13.87 -14.80
CA LEU A 80 8.66 -12.78 -13.84
C LEU A 80 9.21 -11.48 -14.45
N VAL A 81 10.37 -11.53 -15.11
CA VAL A 81 10.99 -10.33 -15.73
C VAL A 81 10.10 -9.76 -16.83
N VAL A 82 9.56 -10.61 -17.70
CA VAL A 82 8.63 -10.18 -18.77
C VAL A 82 7.37 -9.57 -18.17
N GLY A 83 6.77 -10.21 -17.16
CA GLY A 83 5.60 -9.69 -16.47
C GLY A 83 5.86 -8.35 -15.78
N PHE A 84 7.02 -8.19 -15.14
CA PHE A 84 7.45 -6.94 -14.53
C PHE A 84 7.60 -5.81 -15.56
N VAL A 85 8.32 -6.06 -16.67
CA VAL A 85 8.51 -5.07 -17.74
C VAL A 85 7.18 -4.71 -18.40
N LEU A 86 6.33 -5.69 -18.66
CA LEU A 86 4.99 -5.48 -19.22
C LEU A 86 4.14 -4.60 -18.28
N MET A 87 4.09 -4.92 -16.98
CA MET A 87 3.31 -4.12 -16.03
C MET A 87 3.89 -2.72 -15.81
N ALA A 88 5.21 -2.58 -15.74
CA ALA A 88 5.87 -1.29 -15.60
C ALA A 88 5.59 -0.38 -16.80
N THR A 89 5.67 -0.93 -18.01
CA THR A 89 5.38 -0.18 -19.25
C THR A 89 3.90 0.19 -19.33
N LEU A 90 2.98 -0.74 -19.12
CA LEU A 90 1.54 -0.43 -19.12
C LEU A 90 1.18 0.63 -18.08
N GLY A 91 1.69 0.50 -16.85
CA GLY A 91 1.47 1.48 -15.79
C GLY A 91 2.02 2.87 -16.15
N PHE A 92 3.22 2.94 -16.70
CA PHE A 92 3.82 4.18 -17.16
C PHE A 92 2.98 4.86 -18.26
N PHE A 93 2.55 4.11 -19.28
CA PHE A 93 1.71 4.65 -20.35
C PHE A 93 0.30 5.03 -19.89
N SER A 94 -0.26 4.32 -18.90
CA SER A 94 -1.58 4.65 -18.33
C SER A 94 -1.58 6.01 -17.61
N GLY A 95 -0.43 6.46 -17.10
CA GLY A 95 -0.30 7.74 -16.39
C GLY A 95 -0.25 8.98 -17.30
N PHE A 96 -0.14 8.81 -18.62
CA PHE A 96 -0.16 9.96 -19.53
C PHE A 96 -1.59 10.49 -19.70
N GLU A 97 -1.90 11.59 -19.04
CA GLU A 97 -3.17 12.32 -19.17
C GLU A 97 -3.19 13.14 -20.46
N GLY A 98 -3.46 12.48 -21.59
CA GLY A 98 -3.60 13.12 -22.90
C GLY A 98 -5.05 13.39 -23.33
N SER A 99 -5.99 13.51 -22.38
CA SER A 99 -7.43 13.55 -22.70
C SER A 99 -7.92 14.95 -23.12
N GLU A 100 -7.30 16.02 -22.61
CA GLU A 100 -7.81 17.39 -22.77
C GLU A 100 -7.92 17.84 -24.24
N SER A 101 -6.98 17.41 -25.08
CA SER A 101 -6.99 17.73 -26.53
C SER A 101 -8.09 17.01 -27.32
N ARG A 102 -8.85 16.10 -26.71
CA ARG A 102 -9.91 15.30 -27.35
C ARG A 102 -11.31 15.64 -26.82
N LEU A 103 -11.43 16.60 -25.91
CA LEU A 103 -12.70 17.07 -25.33
C LEU A 103 -13.39 18.05 -26.28
N THR A 104 -13.80 17.58 -27.45
CA THR A 104 -14.62 18.34 -28.40
C THR A 104 -16.02 17.77 -28.41
N ALA A 105 -17.05 18.62 -28.46
CA ALA A 105 -18.43 18.18 -28.58
C ALA A 105 -18.59 17.25 -29.80
N GLY A 106 -19.25 16.10 -29.60
CA GLY A 106 -19.43 15.04 -30.59
C GLY A 106 -18.35 13.96 -30.57
N ASN A 107 -17.22 14.15 -29.86
CA ASN A 107 -16.21 13.10 -29.77
C ASN A 107 -16.65 11.97 -28.84
N GLN A 108 -16.36 10.73 -29.26
CA GLN A 108 -16.55 9.54 -28.44
C GLN A 108 -15.28 9.26 -27.64
N LEU A 109 -15.44 9.18 -26.32
CA LEU A 109 -14.39 8.85 -25.36
C LEU A 109 -14.83 7.64 -24.55
N TRP A 110 -13.90 7.09 -23.78
CA TRP A 110 -14.15 5.94 -22.92
C TRP A 110 -14.11 6.38 -21.48
N THR A 111 -15.04 5.90 -20.68
CA THR A 111 -15.04 6.07 -19.23
C THR A 111 -15.10 4.71 -18.56
N TYR A 112 -14.63 4.67 -17.32
CA TYR A 112 -14.65 3.48 -16.50
C TYR A 112 -15.72 3.59 -15.42
N GLU A 113 -16.68 2.68 -15.44
CA GLU A 113 -17.72 2.61 -14.41
C GLU A 113 -17.28 1.69 -13.28
N GLU A 114 -16.98 2.27 -12.12
CA GLU A 114 -16.48 1.54 -10.95
C GLU A 114 -17.50 0.54 -10.39
N ALA A 115 -18.79 0.82 -10.48
CA ALA A 115 -19.85 -0.06 -9.96
C ALA A 115 -19.94 -1.38 -10.74
N VAL A 116 -19.80 -1.31 -12.07
CA VAL A 116 -19.93 -2.46 -12.98
C VAL A 116 -18.57 -3.02 -13.39
N GLN A 117 -17.49 -2.34 -12.99
CA GLN A 117 -16.10 -2.67 -13.32
C GLN A 117 -15.85 -2.80 -14.83
N LYS A 118 -16.48 -1.92 -15.62
CA LYS A 118 -16.50 -2.05 -17.09
C LYS A 118 -16.21 -0.72 -17.77
N TRP A 119 -15.46 -0.80 -18.87
CA TRP A 119 -15.25 0.30 -19.80
C TRP A 119 -16.41 0.38 -20.78
N HIS A 120 -16.96 1.59 -20.96
CA HIS A 120 -17.98 1.88 -21.96
C HIS A 120 -17.66 3.21 -22.66
N TYR A 121 -18.23 3.38 -23.85
CA TYR A 121 -18.03 4.61 -24.61
C TYR A 121 -19.06 5.64 -24.19
N VAL A 122 -18.71 6.91 -24.33
CA VAL A 122 -19.54 8.06 -23.97
C VAL A 122 -19.29 9.18 -24.96
N THR A 123 -20.34 9.89 -25.35
CA THR A 123 -20.24 10.98 -26.32
C THR A 123 -20.20 12.32 -25.58
N VAL A 124 -19.21 13.15 -25.88
CA VAL A 124 -19.09 14.49 -25.28
C VAL A 124 -20.19 15.39 -25.84
N LYS A 125 -21.06 15.92 -24.97
CA LYS A 125 -22.10 16.88 -25.37
C LYS A 125 -21.59 18.31 -25.27
N SER A 126 -21.04 18.68 -24.11
CA SER A 126 -20.51 20.01 -23.86
C SER A 126 -19.37 19.97 -22.84
N VAL A 127 -18.45 20.91 -22.98
CA VAL A 127 -17.32 21.11 -22.07
C VAL A 127 -17.60 22.36 -21.26
N ASN A 128 -17.69 22.23 -19.94
CA ASN A 128 -17.89 23.35 -19.04
C ASN A 128 -16.53 23.93 -18.66
N MET A 129 -16.26 25.12 -19.17
CA MET A 129 -15.09 25.90 -18.80
C MET A 129 -15.36 26.61 -17.47
N GLU A 130 -14.47 26.43 -16.51
CA GLU A 130 -14.47 27.11 -15.23
C GLU A 130 -13.33 28.12 -15.19
N LYS A 131 -13.58 29.28 -14.57
CA LYS A 131 -12.60 30.36 -14.45
C LYS A 131 -12.05 30.34 -13.04
N ALA A 132 -10.73 30.19 -12.90
CA ALA A 132 -10.05 30.40 -11.63
C ALA A 132 -9.10 31.59 -11.73
N GLU A 133 -9.08 32.39 -10.68
CA GLU A 133 -7.99 33.32 -10.46
C GLU A 133 -6.83 32.56 -9.83
N VAL A 134 -5.79 32.31 -10.62
CA VAL A 134 -4.53 31.76 -10.12
C VAL A 134 -3.59 32.92 -9.87
N GLU A 135 -3.21 33.07 -8.60
CA GLU A 135 -2.22 34.05 -8.16
C GLU A 135 -0.83 33.45 -8.39
N ASP A 136 -0.05 34.08 -9.27
CA ASP A 136 1.31 33.64 -9.55
C ASP A 136 2.20 33.85 -8.31
N HIS A 137 2.67 32.75 -7.73
CA HIS A 137 3.50 32.74 -6.53
C HIS A 137 4.81 33.53 -6.68
N THR A 138 5.27 33.83 -7.89
CA THR A 138 6.51 34.59 -8.14
C THR A 138 6.30 36.07 -8.40
N THR A 139 5.16 36.47 -8.98
CA THR A 139 4.89 37.87 -9.39
C THR A 139 3.74 38.52 -8.62
N GLY A 140 2.99 37.76 -7.81
CA GLY A 140 1.82 38.24 -7.07
C GLY A 140 0.68 38.72 -7.97
N GLN A 141 0.78 38.50 -9.29
CA GLN A 141 -0.27 38.87 -10.24
C GLN A 141 -1.32 37.77 -10.32
N LYS A 142 -2.58 38.15 -10.13
CA LYS A 142 -3.73 37.28 -10.35
C LYS A 142 -4.02 37.20 -11.84
N ARG A 143 -3.85 36.01 -12.41
CA ARG A 143 -4.24 35.72 -13.79
C ARG A 143 -5.50 34.87 -13.77
N GLN A 144 -6.49 35.31 -14.54
CA GLN A 144 -7.68 34.52 -14.83
C GLN A 144 -7.26 33.40 -15.79
N VAL A 145 -7.29 32.16 -15.34
CA VAL A 145 -7.06 30.98 -16.18
C VAL A 145 -8.38 30.24 -16.38
N GLU A 146 -8.70 29.97 -17.65
CA GLU A 146 -9.83 29.14 -18.02
C GLU A 146 -9.36 27.70 -18.08
N PHE A 147 -9.99 26.82 -17.29
CA PHE A 147 -9.70 25.39 -17.28
C PHE A 147 -10.99 24.60 -17.43
N ILE A 148 -10.88 23.33 -17.84
CA ILE A 148 -12.05 22.48 -18.01
C ILE A 148 -12.47 21.95 -16.63
N GLY A 149 -13.56 22.47 -16.06
CA GLY A 149 -14.06 22.04 -14.76
C GLY A 149 -14.82 20.71 -14.82
N SER A 150 -15.68 20.56 -15.82
CA SER A 150 -16.45 19.32 -16.03
C SER A 150 -16.88 19.10 -17.47
N VAL A 151 -17.17 17.86 -17.83
CA VAL A 151 -17.65 17.50 -19.17
C VAL A 151 -19.00 16.82 -19.03
N THR A 152 -20.00 17.38 -19.71
CA THR A 152 -21.32 16.72 -19.83
C THR A 152 -21.22 15.69 -20.95
N ILE A 153 -21.41 14.43 -20.58
CA ILE A 153 -21.35 13.28 -21.48
C ILE A 153 -22.74 12.65 -21.61
N ILE A 154 -23.00 12.05 -22.77
CA ILE A 154 -24.16 11.22 -23.03
C ILE A 154 -23.67 9.77 -23.05
N ASP A 155 -24.22 8.98 -22.14
CA ASP A 155 -23.94 7.54 -22.03
C ASP A 155 -24.63 6.73 -23.15
N ASP A 156 -24.29 5.46 -23.29
CA ASP A 156 -24.85 4.51 -24.27
C ASP A 156 -26.38 4.40 -24.18
N GLN A 157 -26.94 4.71 -23.01
CA GLN A 157 -28.37 4.74 -22.72
C GLN A 157 -29.03 6.10 -22.99
N GLY A 158 -28.31 7.07 -23.56
CA GLY A 158 -28.79 8.43 -23.81
C GLY A 158 -28.90 9.30 -22.55
N LYS A 159 -28.40 8.84 -21.40
CA LYS A 159 -28.45 9.57 -20.13
C LYS A 159 -27.31 10.57 -20.03
N GLU A 160 -27.64 11.80 -19.70
CA GLU A 160 -26.66 12.87 -19.46
C GLU A 160 -26.02 12.72 -18.08
N GLN A 161 -24.70 12.71 -18.04
CA GLN A 161 -23.93 12.67 -16.81
C GLN A 161 -22.80 13.71 -16.88
N THR A 162 -22.52 14.36 -15.76
CA THR A 162 -21.39 15.30 -15.66
C THR A 162 -20.21 14.57 -15.04
N VAL A 163 -19.13 14.41 -15.80
CA VAL A 163 -17.96 13.65 -15.38
C VAL A 163 -16.71 14.53 -15.44
N GLN A 164 -15.75 14.26 -14.55
CA GLN A 164 -14.47 14.96 -14.55
C GLN A 164 -13.66 14.59 -15.80
N PRO A 165 -12.95 15.56 -16.42
CA PRO A 165 -12.14 15.34 -17.62
C PRO A 165 -11.17 14.15 -17.50
N ASN A 166 -10.54 13.99 -16.33
CA ASN A 166 -9.51 12.97 -16.11
C ASN A 166 -10.06 11.54 -16.15
N LYS A 167 -11.38 11.35 -15.96
CA LYS A 167 -12.02 10.03 -16.07
C LYS A 167 -12.29 9.62 -17.52
N LEU A 168 -12.31 10.58 -18.45
CA LEU A 168 -12.48 10.34 -19.87
C LEU A 168 -11.12 10.01 -20.48
N LYS A 169 -11.04 8.90 -21.21
CA LYS A 169 -9.82 8.43 -21.88
C LYS A 169 -10.08 8.23 -23.37
N GLY A 170 -9.06 8.49 -24.19
CA GLY A 170 -9.09 8.11 -25.59
C GLY A 170 -9.07 6.58 -25.76
N SER A 171 -9.55 6.09 -26.90
CA SER A 171 -9.69 4.65 -27.17
C SER A 171 -8.41 3.83 -26.95
N GLY A 172 -7.24 4.34 -27.37
CA GLY A 172 -5.97 3.64 -27.17
C GLY A 172 -5.58 3.48 -25.69
N ILE A 173 -5.70 4.56 -24.90
CA ILE A 173 -5.39 4.54 -23.47
C ILE A 173 -6.41 3.68 -22.72
N ALA A 174 -7.69 3.75 -23.09
CA ALA A 174 -8.74 2.91 -22.53
C ALA A 174 -8.47 1.42 -22.76
N TRP A 175 -8.04 1.02 -23.95
CA TRP A 175 -7.63 -0.35 -24.24
C TRP A 175 -6.43 -0.80 -23.42
N LEU A 176 -5.40 0.05 -23.29
CA LEU A 176 -4.23 -0.24 -22.45
C LEU A 176 -4.62 -0.44 -20.99
N MET A 177 -5.47 0.45 -20.46
CA MET A 177 -5.98 0.36 -19.09
C MET A 177 -6.87 -0.87 -18.89
N ALA A 178 -7.74 -1.20 -19.84
CA ALA A 178 -8.57 -2.40 -19.79
C ALA A 178 -7.71 -3.68 -19.78
N PHE A 179 -6.65 -3.72 -20.60
CA PHE A 179 -5.71 -4.84 -20.61
C PHE A 179 -4.94 -4.95 -19.30
N GLN A 180 -4.42 -3.83 -18.78
CA GLN A 180 -3.77 -3.78 -17.47
C GLN A 180 -4.72 -4.28 -16.37
N GLN A 181 -5.98 -3.84 -16.38
CA GLN A 181 -6.99 -4.25 -15.42
C GLN A 181 -7.27 -5.76 -15.52
N MET A 182 -7.37 -6.31 -16.72
CA MET A 182 -7.56 -7.74 -16.95
C MET A 182 -6.41 -8.55 -16.34
N LEU A 183 -5.15 -8.11 -16.55
CA LEU A 183 -4.00 -8.77 -15.94
C LEU A 183 -4.00 -8.65 -14.41
N PHE A 184 -4.38 -7.48 -13.88
CA PHE A 184 -4.43 -7.26 -12.43
C PHE A 184 -5.55 -8.08 -11.76
N HIS A 185 -6.77 -8.04 -12.30
CA HIS A 185 -7.91 -8.73 -11.73
C HIS A 185 -7.92 -10.22 -12.03
N GLY A 186 -7.54 -10.61 -13.25
CA GLY A 186 -7.52 -12.01 -13.66
C GLY A 186 -6.32 -12.75 -13.09
N VAL A 187 -5.11 -12.29 -13.40
CA VAL A 187 -3.89 -13.02 -13.05
C VAL A 187 -3.46 -12.72 -11.61
N PHE A 188 -3.30 -11.45 -11.25
CA PHE A 188 -2.73 -11.09 -9.96
C PHE A 188 -3.65 -11.46 -8.78
N LYS A 189 -4.95 -11.16 -8.84
CA LYS A 189 -5.88 -11.56 -7.76
C LYS A 189 -5.99 -13.09 -7.62
N ALA A 190 -6.04 -13.83 -8.73
CA ALA A 190 -6.06 -15.30 -8.68
C ALA A 190 -4.76 -15.86 -8.09
N ALA A 191 -3.60 -15.36 -8.54
CA ALA A 191 -2.30 -15.77 -8.00
C ALA A 191 -2.20 -15.45 -6.50
N GLN A 192 -2.63 -14.27 -6.06
CA GLN A 192 -2.71 -13.95 -4.64
C GLN A 192 -3.62 -14.92 -3.88
N ALA A 193 -4.79 -15.25 -4.41
CA ALA A 193 -5.69 -16.22 -3.79
C ALA A 193 -5.03 -17.60 -3.63
N THR A 194 -4.25 -18.06 -4.62
CA THR A 194 -3.48 -19.32 -4.50
C THR A 194 -2.42 -19.24 -3.40
N MET A 195 -1.70 -18.12 -3.30
CA MET A 195 -0.71 -17.92 -2.23
C MET A 195 -1.37 -17.87 -0.85
N PHE A 196 -2.51 -17.17 -0.72
CA PHE A 196 -3.27 -17.13 0.53
C PHE A 196 -3.85 -18.50 0.90
N SER A 197 -4.34 -19.27 -0.07
CA SER A 197 -4.82 -20.63 0.16
C SER A 197 -3.71 -21.56 0.65
N LEU A 198 -2.54 -21.52 0.00
CA LEU A 198 -1.36 -22.27 0.44
C LEU A 198 -0.91 -21.83 1.83
N LEU A 199 -0.83 -20.51 2.08
CA LEU A 199 -0.50 -19.97 3.39
C LEU A 199 -1.47 -20.47 4.46
N ALA A 200 -2.78 -20.39 4.21
CA ALA A 200 -3.80 -20.86 5.14
C ALA A 200 -3.67 -22.36 5.41
N PHE A 201 -3.44 -23.17 4.37
CA PHE A 201 -3.23 -24.61 4.51
C PHE A 201 -1.97 -24.92 5.34
N PHE A 202 -0.85 -24.27 5.05
CA PHE A 202 0.42 -24.51 5.77
C PHE A 202 0.37 -23.98 7.20
N VAL A 203 -0.23 -22.83 7.44
CA VAL A 203 -0.46 -22.30 8.79
C VAL A 203 -1.37 -23.27 9.54
N ALA A 204 -2.50 -23.69 8.99
CA ALA A 204 -3.39 -24.66 9.63
C ALA A 204 -2.68 -25.99 9.92
N SER A 205 -1.87 -26.51 8.99
CA SER A 205 -1.11 -27.75 9.16
C SER A 205 -0.01 -27.62 10.23
N ALA A 206 0.76 -26.53 10.19
CA ALA A 206 1.81 -26.24 11.17
C ALA A 206 1.22 -26.01 12.55
N SER A 207 0.13 -25.24 12.63
CA SER A 207 -0.67 -25.01 13.83
C SER A 207 -1.24 -26.32 14.36
N PHE A 208 -1.88 -27.16 13.54
CA PHE A 208 -2.41 -28.45 13.99
C PHE A 208 -1.32 -29.36 14.56
N ARG A 209 -0.13 -29.37 13.95
CA ARG A 209 1.04 -30.10 14.46
C ARG A 209 1.60 -29.49 15.74
N ALA A 210 1.70 -28.16 15.83
CA ALA A 210 2.20 -27.43 17.00
C ALA A 210 1.19 -27.43 18.16
N PHE A 211 -0.10 -27.54 17.86
CA PHE A 211 -1.23 -27.62 18.78
C PHE A 211 -1.69 -29.06 19.01
N ARG A 212 -0.88 -30.07 18.71
CA ARG A 212 -1.06 -31.42 19.29
C ARG A 212 -0.69 -31.30 20.80
N ILE A 213 -1.67 -30.75 21.53
CA ILE A 213 -1.66 -30.02 22.82
C ILE A 213 -0.62 -30.48 23.85
N LYS A 214 -0.03 -29.49 24.57
CA LYS A 214 0.39 -29.69 25.98
C LYS A 214 0.41 -28.44 26.89
N SER A 215 -0.17 -27.29 26.51
CA SER A 215 -0.21 -26.09 27.37
C SER A 215 -1.59 -25.39 27.37
N LYS A 216 -1.99 -24.86 28.53
CA LYS A 216 -3.28 -24.16 28.72
C LYS A 216 -3.31 -22.83 27.96
N GLU A 217 -2.14 -22.22 27.80
CA GLU A 217 -1.92 -20.94 27.13
C GLU A 217 -2.16 -21.06 25.61
N ALA A 218 -1.64 -22.12 24.98
CA ALA A 218 -1.84 -22.37 23.56
C ALA A 218 -3.32 -22.60 23.19
N ALA A 219 -4.07 -23.28 24.07
CA ALA A 219 -5.50 -23.49 23.89
C ALA A 219 -6.29 -22.17 23.97
N LEU A 220 -5.92 -21.28 24.91
CA LEU A 220 -6.55 -19.97 25.05
C LEU A 220 -6.31 -19.09 23.82
N LEU A 221 -5.07 -19.07 23.31
CA LEU A 221 -4.72 -18.34 22.09
C LEU A 221 -5.47 -18.88 20.86
N MET A 222 -5.60 -20.21 20.74
CA MET A 222 -6.35 -20.83 19.65
C MET A 222 -7.84 -20.47 19.70
N GLY A 223 -8.44 -20.51 20.90
CA GLY A 223 -9.83 -20.10 21.12
C GLY A 223 -10.05 -18.63 20.76
N ALA A 224 -9.17 -17.73 21.22
CA ALA A 224 -9.24 -16.31 20.89
C ALA A 224 -9.11 -16.07 19.37
N ALA A 225 -8.17 -16.74 18.70
CA ALA A 225 -7.98 -16.64 17.26
C ALA A 225 -9.22 -17.14 16.48
N PHE A 226 -9.84 -18.24 16.92
CA PHE A 226 -11.05 -18.77 16.29
C PHE A 226 -12.24 -17.80 16.40
N ILE A 227 -12.44 -17.19 17.57
CA ILE A 227 -13.50 -16.18 17.79
C ILE A 227 -13.27 -14.96 16.89
N VAL A 228 -12.03 -14.45 16.83
CA VAL A 228 -11.67 -13.31 15.97
C VAL A 228 -11.86 -13.63 14.48
N MET A 229 -11.54 -14.85 14.05
CA MET A 229 -11.79 -15.29 12.67
C MET A 229 -13.29 -15.34 12.36
N LEU A 230 -14.11 -15.87 13.28
CA LEU A 230 -15.56 -15.93 13.13
C LEU A 230 -16.20 -14.54 13.00
N GLY A 231 -15.78 -13.55 13.79
CA GLY A 231 -16.28 -12.19 13.70
C GLY A 231 -15.85 -11.42 12.44
N ASN A 232 -14.92 -11.94 11.62
CA ASN A 232 -14.51 -11.32 10.35
C ASN A 232 -15.26 -11.87 9.13
N VAL A 233 -15.86 -13.06 9.23
CA VAL A 233 -16.51 -13.74 8.11
C VAL A 233 -18.01 -13.46 8.15
N PRO A 234 -18.70 -13.25 7.00
CA PRO A 234 -20.16 -13.03 6.97
C PRO A 234 -20.98 -14.11 7.70
N VAL A 235 -20.46 -15.35 7.77
CA VAL A 235 -21.06 -16.46 8.52
C VAL A 235 -21.17 -16.16 10.02
N GLY A 236 -20.27 -15.36 10.60
CA GLY A 236 -20.34 -14.94 12.00
C GLY A 236 -21.57 -14.09 12.31
N ASN A 237 -21.99 -13.23 11.37
CA ASN A 237 -23.22 -12.43 11.53
C ASN A 237 -24.47 -13.32 11.45
N LEU A 238 -24.46 -14.29 10.55
CA LEU A 238 -25.56 -15.26 10.42
C LEU A 238 -25.68 -16.14 11.66
N LEU A 239 -24.55 -16.60 12.21
CA LEU A 239 -24.50 -17.33 13.47
C LEU A 239 -25.01 -16.47 14.61
N THR A 240 -24.55 -15.23 14.73
CA THR A 240 -25.03 -14.29 15.77
C THR A 240 -26.55 -14.10 15.68
N SER A 241 -27.08 -13.86 14.48
CA SER A 241 -28.53 -13.73 14.28
C SER A 241 -29.32 -15.01 14.57
N LEU A 242 -28.73 -16.19 14.33
CA LEU A 242 -29.33 -17.48 14.67
C LEU A 242 -29.27 -17.75 16.18
N LEU A 243 -28.16 -17.40 16.83
CA LEU A 243 -27.98 -17.50 18.28
C LEU A 243 -28.90 -16.55 19.03
N ASP A 244 -29.19 -15.37 18.48
CA ASP A 244 -30.14 -14.38 19.00
C ASP A 244 -31.61 -14.82 18.91
N LYS A 245 -31.94 -15.65 17.90
CA LYS A 245 -33.26 -16.29 17.80
C LYS A 245 -33.44 -17.47 18.75
N ILE A 246 -32.34 -18.08 19.17
CA ILE A 246 -32.31 -19.04 20.27
C ILE A 246 -32.08 -18.22 21.55
N TRP A 247 -32.34 -18.72 22.75
CA TRP A 247 -32.16 -17.97 24.01
C TRP A 247 -30.71 -17.48 24.30
N LEU A 248 -29.79 -17.56 23.33
CA LEU A 248 -28.37 -17.25 23.42
C LEU A 248 -27.99 -15.92 22.72
N GLY A 249 -28.86 -14.90 22.77
CA GLY A 249 -28.61 -13.57 22.17
C GLY A 249 -27.56 -12.69 22.84
N PHE A 250 -26.90 -13.18 23.89
CA PHE A 250 -25.80 -12.44 24.55
C PHE A 250 -24.44 -12.63 23.85
N ILE A 251 -24.32 -13.56 22.88
CA ILE A 251 -23.08 -13.83 22.16
C ILE A 251 -23.13 -13.14 20.80
N ASP A 252 -22.46 -12.00 20.69
CA ASP A 252 -22.23 -11.29 19.45
C ASP A 252 -20.77 -11.50 18.99
N PHE A 253 -20.57 -12.34 17.97
CA PHE A 253 -19.24 -12.68 17.46
C PHE A 253 -18.49 -11.45 16.89
N PRO A 254 -19.11 -10.59 16.07
CA PRO A 254 -18.55 -9.29 15.71
C PRO A 254 -18.10 -8.44 16.90
N ALA A 255 -18.93 -8.29 17.94
CA ALA A 255 -18.60 -7.49 19.12
C ALA A 255 -17.44 -8.09 19.92
N LEU A 256 -17.41 -9.42 20.07
CA LEU A 256 -16.31 -10.13 20.75
C LEU A 256 -14.99 -9.96 19.99
N LYS A 257 -15.01 -10.09 18.66
CA LYS A 257 -13.83 -9.79 17.82
C LYS A 257 -13.36 -8.36 18.06
N GLU A 258 -14.26 -7.39 18.01
CA GLU A 258 -13.91 -5.98 18.20
C GLU A 258 -13.28 -5.75 19.57
N TRP A 259 -13.86 -6.30 20.64
CA TRP A 259 -13.28 -6.21 21.99
C TRP A 259 -11.87 -6.82 22.07
N ILE A 260 -11.66 -8.02 21.51
CA ILE A 260 -10.34 -8.68 21.49
C ILE A 260 -9.31 -7.83 20.73
N MET A 261 -9.71 -7.25 19.60
CA MET A 261 -8.84 -6.44 18.75
C MET A 261 -8.55 -5.06 19.37
N MET A 262 -9.54 -4.47 20.04
CA MET A 262 -9.47 -3.13 20.59
C MET A 262 -8.63 -3.08 21.87
N TYR A 263 -8.78 -4.05 22.76
CA TYR A 263 -8.13 -4.02 24.08
C TYR A 263 -6.92 -4.96 24.16
N PRO A 264 -7.04 -6.31 24.24
CA PRO A 264 -5.88 -7.20 24.32
C PRO A 264 -4.89 -7.07 23.16
N SER A 265 -5.37 -7.05 21.91
CA SER A 265 -4.49 -7.00 20.75
C SER A 265 -3.72 -5.68 20.68
N SER A 266 -4.38 -4.55 20.94
CA SER A 266 -3.74 -3.22 20.99
C SER A 266 -2.67 -3.12 22.09
N ALA A 267 -2.97 -3.66 23.29
CA ALA A 267 -2.00 -3.74 24.38
C ALA A 267 -0.79 -4.61 24.01
N ALA A 268 -1.03 -5.78 23.39
CA ALA A 268 0.03 -6.68 22.96
C ALA A 268 0.92 -6.05 21.86
N GLN A 269 0.33 -5.39 20.87
CA GLN A 269 1.07 -4.68 19.82
C GLN A 269 1.96 -3.58 20.41
N SER A 270 1.43 -2.82 21.38
CA SER A 270 2.19 -1.80 22.09
C SER A 270 3.39 -2.39 22.84
N ALA A 271 3.21 -3.52 23.54
CA ALA A 271 4.29 -4.21 24.23
C ALA A 271 5.37 -4.74 23.26
N ILE A 272 4.97 -5.33 22.12
CA ILE A 272 5.88 -5.80 21.08
C ILE A 272 6.69 -4.64 20.48
N LEU A 273 6.03 -3.53 20.16
CA LEU A 273 6.68 -2.34 19.60
C LEU A 273 7.70 -1.75 20.58
N ILE A 274 7.34 -1.61 21.86
CA ILE A 274 8.26 -1.14 22.90
C ILE A 274 9.43 -2.11 23.04
N GLY A 275 9.18 -3.42 23.08
CA GLY A 275 10.22 -4.44 23.15
C GLY A 275 11.17 -4.41 21.96
N ALA A 276 10.63 -4.29 20.74
CA ALA A 276 11.42 -4.17 19.52
C ALA A 276 12.25 -2.88 19.50
N ALA A 277 11.66 -1.74 19.89
CA ALA A 277 12.35 -0.46 19.97
C ALA A 277 13.52 -0.52 20.96
N LEU A 278 13.30 -1.07 22.15
CA LEU A 278 14.35 -1.31 23.14
C LEU A 278 15.43 -2.26 22.60
N GLY A 279 15.03 -3.30 21.86
CA GLY A 279 15.95 -4.22 21.18
C GLY A 279 16.84 -3.50 20.15
N TYR A 280 16.26 -2.66 19.30
CA TYR A 280 17.00 -1.85 18.32
C TYR A 280 17.93 -0.83 18.99
N ILE A 281 17.48 -0.17 20.05
CA ILE A 281 18.32 0.76 20.84
C ILE A 281 19.49 0.01 21.46
N SER A 282 19.24 -1.17 22.04
CA SER A 282 20.28 -2.01 22.64
C SER A 282 21.31 -2.45 21.61
N ALA A 283 20.88 -2.97 20.45
CA ALA A 283 21.78 -3.34 19.36
C ALA A 283 22.60 -2.14 18.86
N SER A 284 21.96 -0.99 18.68
CA SER A 284 22.61 0.25 18.25
C SER A 284 23.66 0.73 19.26
N LEU A 285 23.35 0.65 20.55
CA LEU A 285 24.25 1.05 21.63
C LEU A 285 25.47 0.12 21.72
N LYS A 286 25.30 -1.19 21.58
CA LYS A 286 26.41 -2.16 21.55
C LYS A 286 27.37 -1.90 20.39
N ILE A 287 26.84 -1.49 19.23
CA ILE A 287 27.64 -1.09 18.07
C ILE A 287 28.41 0.20 18.34
N ILE A 288 27.75 1.23 18.91
CA ILE A 288 28.39 2.52 19.24
C ILE A 288 29.51 2.33 20.26
N LEU A 289 29.25 1.57 21.32
CA LEU A 289 30.21 1.30 22.40
C LEU A 289 31.32 0.33 21.98
N GLY A 290 31.29 -0.20 20.75
CA GLY A 290 32.30 -1.10 20.21
C GLY A 290 32.34 -2.48 20.87
N VAL A 291 31.29 -2.84 21.63
CA VAL A 291 31.16 -4.13 22.34
C VAL A 291 30.91 -5.27 21.34
N GLU A 292 30.16 -5.01 20.28
CA GLU A 292 30.00 -5.95 19.17
C GLU A 292 30.98 -5.61 18.03
N ARG A 293 32.00 -6.46 17.86
CA ARG A 293 32.83 -6.43 16.64
C ARG A 293 31.98 -6.93 15.48
N SER A 294 31.82 -6.09 14.47
CA SER A 294 31.15 -6.40 13.22
C SER A 294 31.85 -7.56 12.52
N TYR A 295 31.15 -8.67 12.27
CA TYR A 295 31.64 -9.77 11.45
C TYR A 295 31.77 -9.40 9.96
N LEU A 296 31.28 -8.22 9.55
CA LEU A 296 31.48 -7.68 8.20
C LEU A 296 32.65 -6.69 8.22
N GLY A 297 33.85 -7.21 7.93
CA GLY A 297 35.06 -6.40 7.68
C GLY A 297 36.33 -6.96 8.28
N GLY A 298 36.77 -8.13 7.81
CA GLY A 298 38.02 -8.77 8.20
C GLY A 298 38.44 -9.84 7.19
N GLY A 299 38.42 -9.49 5.91
CA GLY A 299 39.02 -10.26 4.83
C GLY A 299 39.88 -9.32 4.00
N GLU A 300 41.19 -9.55 4.09
CA GLU A 300 42.25 -9.11 3.17
C GLU A 300 42.55 -7.60 3.05
N SER A 301 43.60 -7.20 3.77
CA SER A 301 44.84 -6.68 3.18
C SER A 301 45.95 -6.70 4.22
#